data_AF-A0A0Q4QFM9-F1
#
_entry.id   AF-A0A0Q4QFM9-F1
#
_cell.length_a   1.000
_cell.length_b   1.000
_cell.length_c   1.000
_cell.angle_alpha   90.00
_cell.angle_beta   90.00
_cell.angle_gamma   90.00
#
_symmetry.space_group_name_H-M   'P 1'
#
loop_
_entity.id
_entity.type
_entity.pdbx_description
1 polymer ?
#
loop_
_entity_poly.entity_id
_entity_poly.type
_entity_poly.pdbx_seq_one_letter_code
_entity_poly.pdbx_strand_id
1 'polypeptide(L)'
;MELMALVRHPEKPGELLNINIKDCWFIETVNRVITYHHADGKKYEAAQSFKDFEGSSHLREMKMMRMDNSNFVRIPAIKHYDQKSRTVFFENNVTEFSKMAYIARKNHTLLQNLMKSQHDHN
;
A
#
# COMPACT_ATOMS: atom_id res chain seq x y z
N MET A 1 -19.18 14.85 5.37
CA MET A 1 -17.85 14.21 5.43
C MET A 1 -18.01 12.88 6.15
N GLU A 2 -17.57 11.80 5.52
CA GLU A 2 -17.55 10.46 6.12
C GLU A 2 -16.11 10.16 6.56
N LEU A 3 -15.95 9.63 7.77
CA LEU A 3 -14.65 9.24 8.29
C LEU A 3 -14.53 7.73 8.17
N MET A 4 -13.59 7.27 7.36
CA MET A 4 -13.38 5.86 7.05
C MET A 4 -12.16 5.31 7.80
N ALA A 5 -12.21 4.04 8.17
CA ALA A 5 -11.07 3.29 8.67
C ALA A 5 -10.73 2.14 7.71
N LEU A 6 -9.44 2.01 7.37
CA LEU A 6 -8.93 0.86 6.62
C LEU A 6 -8.65 -0.30 7.59
N VAL A 7 -9.34 -1.41 7.41
CA VAL A 7 -9.31 -2.56 8.31
C VAL A 7 -9.09 -3.85 7.55
N ARG A 8 -8.65 -4.88 8.27
CA ARG A 8 -8.54 -6.26 7.77
C ARG A 8 -9.93 -6.83 7.56
N HIS A 9 -10.15 -7.53 6.44
CA HIS A 9 -11.41 -8.21 6.19
C HIS A 9 -11.53 -9.43 7.13
N PRO A 10 -12.58 -9.54 7.98
CA PRO A 10 -12.67 -10.60 9.00
C PRO A 10 -12.78 -12.00 8.39
N GLU A 11 -13.41 -12.11 7.20
CA GLU A 11 -13.67 -13.38 6.53
C GLU A 11 -12.78 -13.66 5.30
N LYS A 12 -11.92 -12.71 4.90
CA LYS A 12 -11.06 -12.83 3.70
C LYS A 12 -9.62 -12.51 4.09
N PRO A 13 -8.84 -13.51 4.52
CA PRO A 13 -7.46 -13.31 4.95
C PRO A 13 -6.63 -12.59 3.89
N GLY A 14 -5.94 -11.52 4.28
CA GLY A 14 -5.10 -10.71 3.40
C GLY A 14 -5.84 -9.59 2.66
N GLU A 15 -7.17 -9.58 2.67
CA GLU A 15 -7.93 -8.46 2.11
C GLU A 15 -8.11 -7.32 3.11
N LEU A 16 -8.22 -6.12 2.54
CA LEU A 16 -8.50 -4.89 3.26
C LEU A 16 -9.81 -4.31 2.77
N LEU A 17 -10.53 -3.64 3.67
CA LEU A 17 -11.76 -2.92 3.33
C LEU A 17 -11.86 -1.63 4.14
N ASN A 18 -12.67 -0.69 3.66
CA ASN A 18 -13.00 0.51 4.41
C ASN A 18 -14.32 0.31 5.17
N ILE A 19 -14.35 0.64 6.45
CA ILE A 19 -15.58 0.78 7.24
C ILE A 19 -15.82 2.25 7.58
N ASN A 20 -17.09 2.64 7.73
CA ASN A 20 -17.45 3.97 8.18
C ASN A 20 -17.42 3.99 9.72
N ILE A 21 -16.68 4.92 10.31
CA ILE A 21 -16.54 5.00 11.77
C ILE A 21 -17.86 5.33 12.46
N LYS A 22 -18.81 5.99 11.77
CA LYS A 22 -20.15 6.27 12.30
C LYS A 22 -20.95 5.01 12.63
N ASP A 23 -20.63 3.91 11.98
CA ASP A 23 -21.30 2.63 12.17
C ASP A 23 -20.65 1.82 13.32
N CYS A 24 -19.65 2.38 14.02
CA CYS A 24 -19.02 1.75 15.17
C CYS A 24 -19.67 2.21 16.48
N TRP A 25 -19.95 1.26 17.38
CA TRP A 25 -20.39 1.57 18.74
C TRP A 25 -19.27 2.17 19.59
N PHE A 26 -18.06 1.61 19.48
CA PHE A 26 -16.86 2.13 20.13
C PHE A 26 -15.59 1.58 19.48
N ILE A 27 -14.45 2.15 19.86
CA ILE A 27 -13.11 1.77 19.41
C ILE A 27 -12.28 1.47 20.65
N GLU A 28 -11.54 0.37 20.63
CA GLU A 28 -10.62 0.01 21.71
C GLU A 28 -9.27 -0.46 21.17
N THR A 29 -8.32 -0.71 22.07
CA THR A 29 -7.05 -1.34 21.71
C THR A 29 -6.98 -2.73 22.35
N VAL A 30 -6.96 -3.77 21.51
CA VAL A 30 -6.79 -5.17 21.94
C VAL A 30 -5.44 -5.65 21.44
N ASN A 31 -4.55 -6.12 22.34
CA ASN A 31 -3.20 -6.59 21.97
C ASN A 31 -2.39 -5.57 21.14
N ARG A 32 -2.52 -4.27 21.44
CA ARG A 32 -1.91 -3.14 20.70
C ARG A 32 -2.47 -2.93 19.28
N VAL A 33 -3.59 -3.58 18.95
CA VAL A 33 -4.32 -3.42 17.69
C VAL A 33 -5.57 -2.58 17.91
N ILE A 34 -5.74 -1.51 17.12
CA ILE A 34 -6.98 -0.74 17.11
C ILE A 34 -8.09 -1.65 16.58
N THR A 35 -9.12 -1.85 17.40
CA THR A 35 -10.27 -2.72 17.12
C THR A 35 -11.55 -1.91 17.12
N TYR A 36 -12.32 -2.01 16.05
CA TYR A 36 -13.59 -1.34 15.84
C TYR A 36 -14.72 -2.33 16.10
N HIS A 37 -15.65 -1.99 17.00
CA HIS A 37 -16.85 -2.77 17.27
C HIS A 37 -18.00 -2.18 16.47
N HIS A 38 -18.37 -2.85 15.38
CA HIS A 38 -19.24 -2.31 14.35
C HIS A 38 -20.71 -2.75 14.56
N ALA A 39 -21.65 -1.95 14.09
CA ALA A 39 -23.10 -2.14 14.31
C ALA A 39 -23.66 -3.40 13.62
N ASP A 40 -22.92 -3.98 12.66
CA ASP A 40 -23.22 -5.29 12.07
C ASP A 40 -22.87 -6.48 12.99
N GLY A 41 -22.38 -6.21 14.20
CA GLY A 41 -21.99 -7.18 15.21
C GLY A 41 -20.58 -7.75 15.02
N LYS A 42 -19.84 -7.33 13.97
CA LYS A 42 -18.47 -7.78 13.72
C LYS A 42 -17.45 -6.87 14.42
N LYS A 43 -16.27 -7.44 14.63
CA LYS A 43 -15.07 -6.70 15.05
C LYS A 43 -14.12 -6.58 13.87
N TYR A 44 -13.59 -5.39 13.67
CA TYR A 44 -12.63 -5.12 12.62
C TYR A 44 -11.32 -4.64 13.23
N GLU A 45 -10.21 -5.21 12.76
CA GLU A 45 -8.86 -4.81 13.20
C GLU A 45 -8.26 -3.86 12.18
N ALA A 46 -7.67 -2.76 12.65
CA ALA A 46 -6.92 -1.84 11.78
C ALA A 46 -5.80 -2.57 11.04
N ALA A 47 -5.53 -2.17 9.79
CA ALA A 47 -4.29 -2.56 9.11
C ALA A 47 -3.11 -1.78 9.75
N GLN A 48 -2.11 -2.50 10.28
CA GLN A 48 -1.04 -1.88 11.07
C GLN A 48 0.35 -2.05 10.49
N SER A 49 0.56 -3.06 9.64
CA SER A 49 1.85 -3.44 9.13
C SER A 49 1.82 -3.57 7.62
N PHE A 50 2.95 -3.37 6.95
CA PHE A 50 3.08 -3.61 5.50
C PHE A 50 2.66 -5.02 5.07
N LYS A 51 2.76 -6.01 5.97
CA LYS A 51 2.29 -7.38 5.71
C LYS A 51 0.77 -7.43 5.47
N ASP A 52 -0.01 -6.58 6.14
CA ASP A 52 -1.46 -6.50 5.96
C ASP A 52 -1.83 -6.03 4.54
N PHE A 53 -0.95 -5.23 3.92
CA PHE A 53 -1.15 -4.70 2.57
C PHE A 53 -0.67 -5.67 1.47
N GLU A 54 0.29 -6.57 1.75
CA GLU A 54 0.84 -7.52 0.77
C GLU A 54 -0.24 -8.48 0.21
N GLY A 55 -1.22 -8.84 1.03
CA GLY A 55 -2.27 -9.78 0.68
C GLY A 55 -3.38 -9.19 -0.20
N SER A 56 -3.50 -7.86 -0.27
CA SER A 56 -4.70 -7.23 -0.83
C SER A 56 -4.73 -7.27 -2.35
N SER A 57 -5.80 -7.84 -2.91
CA SER A 57 -6.08 -7.80 -4.35
C SER A 57 -6.20 -6.37 -4.88
N HIS A 58 -6.83 -5.46 -4.12
CA HIS A 58 -6.97 -4.06 -4.49
C HIS A 58 -5.61 -3.37 -4.73
N LEU A 59 -4.63 -3.59 -3.84
CA LEU A 59 -3.28 -3.06 -4.04
C LEU A 59 -2.61 -3.66 -5.28
N ARG A 60 -2.79 -4.96 -5.50
CA ARG A 60 -2.25 -5.67 -6.68
C ARG A 60 -2.85 -5.13 -7.98
N GLU A 61 -4.15 -4.89 -8.04
CA GLU A 61 -4.85 -4.30 -9.18
C GLU A 61 -4.36 -2.88 -9.47
N MET A 62 -4.11 -2.09 -8.43
CA MET A 62 -3.49 -0.78 -8.55
C MET A 62 -2.00 -0.82 -8.96
N LYS A 63 -1.43 -2.03 -9.14
CA LYS A 63 0.00 -2.28 -9.38
C LYS A 63 0.86 -1.60 -8.31
N MET A 64 0.40 -1.65 -7.07
CA MET A 64 1.11 -1.14 -5.89
C MET A 64 1.82 -2.30 -5.20
N MET A 65 3.15 -2.30 -5.25
CA MET A 65 3.97 -3.45 -4.87
C MET A 65 4.96 -3.06 -3.78
N ARG A 66 5.26 -3.99 -2.86
CA ARG A 66 6.28 -3.78 -1.85
C ARG A 66 7.67 -3.83 -2.49
N MET A 67 8.31 -2.67 -2.64
CA MET A 67 9.61 -2.57 -3.31
C MET A 67 10.79 -2.50 -2.35
N ASP A 68 10.53 -2.17 -1.09
CA ASP A 68 11.47 -2.26 0.02
C ASP A 68 10.75 -2.69 1.31
N ASN A 69 11.49 -3.01 2.36
CA ASN A 69 10.91 -3.33 3.65
C ASN A 69 10.05 -2.19 4.22
N SER A 70 10.34 -0.96 3.81
CA SER A 70 9.74 0.28 4.30
C SER A 70 8.69 0.91 3.39
N ASN A 71 8.40 0.35 2.21
CA ASN A 71 7.49 1.00 1.27
C ASN A 71 6.69 0.07 0.34
N PHE A 72 5.58 0.62 -0.13
CA PHE A 72 4.87 0.16 -1.32
C PHE A 72 4.96 1.25 -2.39
N VAL A 73 5.21 0.83 -3.63
CA VAL A 73 5.37 1.73 -4.77
C VAL A 73 4.32 1.38 -5.80
N ARG A 74 3.57 2.39 -6.25
CA ARG A 74 2.69 2.28 -7.41
C ARG A 74 3.54 2.32 -8.68
N ILE A 75 3.80 1.15 -9.27
CA ILE A 75 4.75 1.00 -10.37
C ILE A 75 4.41 1.89 -11.58
N PRO A 76 3.14 2.05 -12.01
CA PRO A 76 2.79 2.94 -13.13
C PRO A 76 2.98 4.43 -12.85
N ALA A 77 3.17 4.83 -11.59
CA ALA A 77 3.39 6.22 -11.22
C ALA A 77 4.87 6.62 -11.30
N ILE A 78 5.79 5.66 -11.45
CA ILE A 78 7.22 5.92 -11.55
C ILE A 78 7.50 6.68 -12.85
N LYS A 79 8.25 7.79 -12.75
CA LYS A 79 8.67 8.61 -13.89
C LYS A 79 10.16 8.47 -14.18
N HIS A 80 10.96 8.31 -13.14
CA HIS A 80 12.40 8.13 -13.26
C HIS A 80 12.90 7.06 -12.30
N TYR A 81 13.90 6.31 -12.71
CA TYR A 81 14.57 5.33 -11.86
C TYR A 81 16.09 5.50 -11.93
N ASP A 82 16.68 5.97 -10.83
CA ASP A 82 18.13 5.98 -10.66
C ASP A 82 18.59 4.62 -10.11
N GLN A 83 19.17 3.82 -11.00
CA GLN A 83 19.67 2.48 -10.68
C GLN A 83 20.86 2.51 -9.73
N LYS A 84 21.69 3.56 -9.77
CA LYS A 84 22.90 3.65 -8.95
C LYS A 84 22.53 3.86 -7.49
N SER A 85 21.60 4.78 -7.21
CA SER A 85 21.07 4.99 -5.86
C SER A 85 19.97 4.00 -5.46
N ARG A 86 19.39 3.29 -6.44
CA ARG A 86 18.20 2.42 -6.30
C ARG A 86 16.98 3.21 -5.83
N THR A 87 16.78 4.38 -6.41
CA THR A 87 15.72 5.31 -6.03
C THR A 87 14.81 5.60 -7.21
N VAL A 88 13.51 5.48 -7.00
CA VAL A 88 12.49 5.88 -7.97
C VAL A 88 11.93 7.25 -7.62
N PHE A 89 11.55 7.99 -8.65
CA PHE A 89 10.93 9.31 -8.53
C PHE A 89 9.59 9.33 -9.26
N PHE A 90 8.66 10.14 -8.75
CA PHE A 90 7.29 10.22 -9.25
C PHE A 90 7.02 11.49 -10.07
N GLU A 91 7.99 12.38 -10.20
CA GLU A 91 7.93 13.57 -11.05
C GLU A 91 8.81 13.42 -12.31
N ASN A 92 8.44 14.12 -13.38
CA ASN A 92 9.23 14.13 -14.63
C ASN A 92 10.57 14.88 -14.47
N ASN A 93 10.54 15.99 -13.72
CA ASN A 93 11.72 16.82 -13.46
C ASN A 93 12.18 16.58 -12.03
N VAL A 94 13.25 15.80 -11.86
CA VAL A 94 13.77 15.42 -10.54
C VAL A 94 14.48 16.61 -9.90
N THR A 95 14.12 16.91 -8.66
CA THR A 95 14.71 17.95 -7.82
C THR A 95 15.07 17.38 -6.44
N GLU A 96 15.74 18.16 -5.59
CA GLU A 96 16.04 17.75 -4.22
C GLU A 96 14.78 17.53 -3.34
N PHE A 97 13.64 18.10 -3.73
CA PHE A 97 12.35 17.95 -3.04
C PHE A 97 11.41 16.93 -3.69
N SER A 98 11.89 16.23 -4.72
CA SER A 98 11.10 15.22 -5.42
C SER A 98 10.65 14.10 -4.50
N LYS A 99 9.41 13.63 -4.68
CA LYS A 99 8.93 12.46 -3.97
C LYS A 99 9.68 11.24 -4.50
N MET A 100 10.23 10.47 -3.58
CA MET A 100 11.04 9.32 -3.91
C MET A 100 10.77 8.12 -3.01
N ALA A 101 11.12 6.94 -3.50
CA ALA A 101 11.12 5.70 -2.73
C ALA A 101 12.36 4.87 -3.07
N TYR A 102 12.89 4.17 -2.06
CA TYR A 102 14.00 3.23 -2.25
C TYR A 102 13.51 1.88 -2.74
N ILE A 103 14.35 1.22 -3.53
CA ILE A 103 14.12 -0.12 -4.05
C ILE A 103 15.14 -1.08 -3.45
N ALA A 104 14.66 -2.12 -2.78
CA ALA A 104 15.53 -3.18 -2.26
C ALA A 104 16.30 -3.84 -3.40
N ARG A 105 17.56 -4.21 -3.15
CA ARG A 105 18.46 -4.80 -4.16
C ARG A 105 17.83 -5.98 -4.90
N LYS A 106 17.12 -6.85 -4.17
CA LYS A 106 16.43 -8.04 -4.71
C LYS A 106 15.33 -7.71 -5.73
N ASN A 107 14.76 -6.50 -5.67
CA ASN A 107 13.64 -6.08 -6.51
C ASN A 107 14.09 -5.27 -7.74
N HIS A 108 15.39 -5.06 -7.93
CA HIS A 108 15.93 -4.27 -9.05
C HIS A 108 15.56 -4.87 -10.42
N THR A 109 15.85 -6.16 -10.62
CA THR A 109 15.55 -6.86 -11.87
C THR A 109 14.05 -6.89 -12.15
N LEU A 110 13.24 -7.12 -11.11
CA LEU A 110 11.79 -7.07 -11.20
C LEU A 110 11.31 -5.70 -11.69
N LEU A 111 11.78 -4.61 -11.06
CA LEU A 111 11.38 -3.26 -11.44
C LEU A 111 11.74 -2.93 -12.88
N GLN A 112 12.96 -3.26 -13.31
CA GLN A 112 13.39 -3.02 -14.69
C GLN A 112 12.49 -3.72 -15.71
N ASN A 113 12.12 -4.97 -15.44
CA ASN A 113 11.20 -5.72 -16.32
C ASN A 113 9.80 -5.07 -16.34
N LEU A 114 9.30 -4.62 -15.19
CA LEU A 114 8.01 -3.96 -15.09
C LEU A 114 7.98 -2.58 -15.77
N MET A 115 9.10 -1.84 -15.77
CA MET A 115 9.18 -0.54 -16.45
C MET A 115 9.29 -0.70 -17.97
N LYS A 116 10.00 -1.72 -18.45
CA LYS A 116 10.09 -2.02 -19.90
C LYS A 116 8.72 -2.33 -20.50
N SER A 117 7.95 -3.21 -19.84
CA SER A 117 6.62 -3.59 -20.31
C SER A 117 5.60 -2.44 -20.34
N GLN A 118 5.83 -1.36 -19.58
CA GLN A 118 5.01 -0.15 -19.66
C GLN A 118 5.28 0.68 -20.92
N HIS A 119 6.50 0.63 -21.46
CA HIS A 119 6.86 1.37 -22.66
C HIS A 119 6.43 0.65 -23.94
N ASP A 120 6.29 -0.67 -23.91
CA ASP A 120 5.88 -1.47 -25.08
C ASP A 120 4.37 -1.38 -25.42
N HIS A 121 3.58 -0.66 -24.60
CA HIS A 121 2.11 -0.53 -24.76
C HIS A 121 1.64 0.92 -24.98
N ASN A 122 2.57 1.84 -25.28
CA ASN A 122 2.29 3.21 -25.74
C ASN A 122 2.82 3.40 -27.16
#